data_AF-A0A0G1QNV0-F1
#
_entry.id   AF-A0A0G1QNV0-F1
#
_cell.length_a   1.000
_cell.length_b   1.000
_cell.length_c   1.000
_cell.angle_alpha   90.00
_cell.angle_beta   90.00
_cell.angle_gamma   90.00
#
_symmetry.space_group_name_H-M   'P 1'
#
loop_
_entity.id
_entity.type
_entity.pdbx_description
1 polymer ?
#
loop_
_entity_poly.entity_id
_entity_poly.type
_entity_poly.pdbx_seq_one_letter_code
_entity_poly.pdbx_strand_id
1 'polypeptide(L)' 'MERFLANIQQKPYFQHDNFILYHADCLDILATLPENSVDMVFADPPYLLSNGGFTVHAGRRVSVNKGEWDKSNG' A
#
# COMPACT_ATOMS: atom_id res chain seq x y z
N MET A 1 0.23 7.87 19.87
CA MET A 1 -0.56 6.97 19.03
C MET A 1 -2.06 7.27 19.17
N GLU A 2 -2.67 7.07 20.35
CA GLU A 2 -4.12 7.13 20.53
C GLU A 2 -4.78 8.45 20.08
N ARG A 3 -4.12 9.59 20.28
CA ARG A 3 -4.69 10.91 19.93
C ARG A 3 -4.83 11.17 18.43
N PHE A 4 -4.03 10.49 17.59
CA PHE A 4 -4.08 10.67 16.13
C PHE A 4 -5.10 9.76 15.45
N LEU A 5 -5.45 8.66 16.11
CA LEU A 5 -6.31 7.61 15.57
C LEU A 5 -7.79 7.83 15.92
N ALA A 6 -8.09 8.75 16.83
CA ALA A 6 -9.45 9.04 17.29
C ALA A 6 -10.42 9.46 16.16
N ASN A 7 -9.90 9.96 15.04
CA ASN A 7 -10.69 10.38 13.89
C ASN A 7 -10.97 9.25 12.90
N ILE A 8 -10.28 8.11 13.00
CA ILE A 8 -10.45 6.97 12.11
C ILE A 8 -11.67 6.15 12.56
N GLN A 9 -12.70 6.08 11.71
CA GLN A 9 -13.94 5.34 12.01
C GLN A 9 -13.79 3.83 11.77
N GLN A 10 -12.83 3.43 10.94
CA GLN A 10 -12.60 2.05 10.54
C GLN A 10 -11.99 1.26 11.69
N LYS A 11 -12.54 0.09 11.98
CA LYS A 11 -11.97 -0.83 12.96
C LYS A 11 -10.60 -1.33 12.45
N PRO A 12 -9.55 -1.33 13.29
CA PRO A 12 -8.29 -1.98 12.95
C PRO A 12 -8.49 -3.43 12.50
N TYR A 13 -7.85 -3.82 11.41
CA TYR A 13 -7.78 -5.21 10.98
C TYR A 13 -6.79 -6.00 11.87
N PHE A 14 -5.67 -5.37 12.22
CA PHE A 14 -4.69 -5.89 13.16
C PHE A 14 -4.07 -4.74 13.96
N GLN A 15 -3.79 -4.99 15.23
CA GLN A 15 -3.15 -4.01 16.10
C GLN A 15 -2.14 -4.71 17.01
N HIS A 16 -0.95 -4.12 17.11
CA HIS A 16 0.08 -4.48 18.06
C HIS A 16 0.75 -3.20 18.58
N ASP A 17 1.66 -3.32 19.55
CA ASP A 17 2.16 -2.22 20.36
C ASP A 17 2.52 -0.94 19.57
N ASN A 18 3.24 -1.10 18.45
CA ASN A 18 3.80 0.02 17.68
C ASN A 18 3.21 0.19 16.28
N PHE A 19 2.21 -0.59 15.88
CA PHE A 19 1.58 -0.41 14.57
C PHE A 19 0.13 -0.88 14.52
N ILE A 20 -0.62 -0.26 13.62
CA ILE A 20 -2.00 -0.59 13.33
C ILE A 20 -2.16 -0.80 11.84
N LEU A 21 -2.79 -1.90 11.47
CA LEU A 21 -3.12 -2.22 10.10
C LEU A 21 -4.62 -2.01 9.90
N TYR A 22 -4.96 -1.15 8.94
CA TYR A 22 -6.33 -0.95 8.47
C TYR A 22 -6.52 -1.64 7.13
N HIS A 23 -7.64 -2.33 6.96
CA HIS A 23 -8.07 -2.84 5.66
C HIS A 23 -9.20 -1.95 5.14
N ALA A 24 -8.84 -0.91 4.40
CA ALA A 24 -9.72 0.14 3.90
C ALA A 24 -9.08 0.83 2.69
N ASP A 25 -9.82 1.74 2.04
CA ASP A 25 -9.22 2.71 1.14
C ASP A 25 -8.29 3.63 1.93
N CYS A 26 -7.02 3.71 1.51
CA CYS A 26 -6.04 4.53 2.22
C CYS A 26 -6.32 6.03 2.09
N LEU A 27 -6.96 6.48 1.00
CA LEU A 27 -7.28 7.90 0.82
C LEU A 27 -8.30 8.38 1.85
N ASP A 28 -9.31 7.55 2.15
CA ASP A 28 -10.30 7.85 3.18
C ASP A 28 -9.67 7.95 4.57
N ILE A 29 -8.77 7.02 4.90
CA ILE A 29 -8.05 7.03 6.19
C ILE A 29 -7.13 8.24 6.29
N LEU A 30 -6.32 8.51 5.26
CA LEU A 30 -5.38 9.63 5.23
C LEU A 30 -6.09 10.97 5.40
N ALA A 31 -7.29 11.13 4.84
CA ALA A 31 -8.10 12.33 4.98
C ALA A 31 -8.58 12.61 6.42
N THR A 32 -8.57 11.61 7.30
CA THR A 32 -8.94 11.79 8.73
C THR A 32 -7.76 12.17 9.63
N LEU A 33 -6.53 12.01 9.13
CA LEU A 33 -5.33 12.30 9.91
C LEU A 33 -5.16 13.82 10.06
N PRO A 34 -4.69 14.32 11.22
CA PRO A 34 -4.40 15.73 11.38
C PRO A 34 -3.32 16.19 10.41
N GLU A 35 -3.41 17.43 9.93
CA GLU A 35 -2.35 18.03 9.11
C GLU A 35 -1.01 18.05 9.86
N ASN A 36 0.09 17.91 9.11
CA ASN A 36 1.46 17.92 9.65
C ASN A 36 1.72 16.92 10.79
N SER A 37 1.02 15.77 10.79
CA SER A 37 1.15 14.72 11.82
C SER A 37 2.00 13.51 11.41
N VAL A 38 2.47 13.47 10.17
CA VAL A 38 3.21 12.34 9.60
C VAL A 38 4.60 12.81 9.16
N ASP A 39 5.64 12.23 9.77
CA ASP A 39 7.04 12.55 9.44
C ASP A 39 7.53 11.84 8.16
N MET A 40 6.98 10.67 7.84
CA MET A 40 7.39 9.84 6.72
C MET A 40 6.20 9.06 6.16
N VAL A 41 6.08 9.06 4.83
CA VAL A 41 5.17 8.18 4.08
C VAL A 41 6.02 7.22 3.26
N PHE A 42 5.73 5.93 3.40
CA PHE A 42 6.33 4.88 2.57
C PHE A 42 5.22 4.15 1.80
N ALA A 43 5.37 4.07 0.48
CA ALA A 43 4.44 3.39 -0.39
C ALA A 43 5.15 2.80 -1.60
N ASP A 44 4.72 1.59 -1.98
CA ASP A 44 5.00 0.96 -3.27
C ASP A 44 3.64 0.66 -3.92
N PRO A 45 3.03 1.65 -4.60
CA PRO A 45 1.67 1.52 -5.11
C PRO A 45 1.59 0.54 -6.29
N PRO A 46 0.41 0.01 -6.63
CA PRO A 46 0.23 -0.80 -7.83
C PRO A 46 0.56 0.01 -9.09
N TYR A 47 1.62 -0.39 -9.79
CA TYR A 47 2.03 0.24 -11.05
C TYR A 47 1.35 -0.37 -12.27
N LEU A 48 0.67 -1.51 -12.11
CA LEU A 48 -0.07 -2.20 -13.17
C LEU A 48 0.83 -2.58 -14.35
N LEU A 49 2.05 -3.05 -14.06
CA LEU A 49 3.08 -3.31 -15.07
C LEU A 49 3.10 -4.77 -15.56
N SER A 50 2.33 -5.66 -14.93
CA SER A 50 2.26 -7.07 -15.32
C SER A 50 1.44 -7.20 -16.61
N ASN A 51 2.13 -7.25 -17.75
CA ASN A 51 1.56 -7.24 -19.11
C ASN A 51 1.85 -8.52 -19.92
N GLY A 52 2.31 -9.60 -19.28
CA GLY A 52 2.67 -10.84 -19.97
C GLY A 52 4.05 -10.81 -20.65
N GLY A 53 4.80 -9.72 -20.49
CA GLY A 53 6.16 -9.57 -20.98
C GLY A 53 7.21 -10.36 -20.18
N PHE A 54 8.47 -10.14 -20.54
CA PHE A 54 9.61 -10.66 -19.81
C PHE A 54 10.72 -9.61 -19.76
N THR A 55 11.60 -9.72 -18.76
CA THR A 55 12.84 -8.96 -18.68
C THR A 55 14.03 -9.92 -18.56
N VAL A 56 15.25 -9.40 -18.70
CA VAL A 56 16.47 -10.15 -18.47
C VAL A 56 17.05 -9.75 -17.12
N HIS A 57 17.09 -10.69 -16.18
CA HIS A 57 17.69 -10.50 -14.88
C HIS A 57 18.83 -11.51 -14.71
N ALA A 58 20.06 -11.01 -14.45
CA ALA A 58 21.26 -11.83 -14.32
C ALA A 58 21.47 -12.82 -15.50
N GLY A 59 21.24 -12.34 -16.73
CA GLY A 59 21.39 -13.14 -17.96
C GLY A 59 20.28 -14.18 -18.19
N ARG A 60 19.21 -14.19 -17.38
CA ARG A 60 18.07 -15.10 -17.52
C ARG A 60 16.80 -14.36 -17.87
N ARG A 61 15.98 -14.97 -18.73
CA ARG A 61 14.62 -14.50 -19.03
C ARG A 61 13.73 -14.74 -17.81
N VAL A 62 13.14 -13.68 -17.28
CA VAL A 62 12.22 -13.72 -16.13
C VAL A 62 10.92 -13.01 -16.47
N SER A 63 9.81 -13.49 -15.93
CA SER A 63 8.49 -12.87 -16.10
C SER A 63 8.48 -11.48 -15.45
N VAL A 64 7.85 -10.50 -16.12
CA VAL A 64 7.56 -9.20 -15.48
C VAL A 64 6.32 -9.24 -14.58
N ASN A 65 5.55 -10.33 -14.65
CA ASN A 65 4.30 -10.44 -13.90
C ASN A 65 4.58 -10.70 -12.42
N LYS A 66 4.10 -9.82 -11.54
CA LYS A 66 4.27 -9.89 -10.08
C LYS A 66 3.10 -10.59 -9.39
N GLY A 67 1.87 -10.28 -9.81
CA GLY A 67 0.64 -10.84 -9.26
C GLY A 67 -0.60 -10.20 -9.88
N GLU A 68 -1.79 -10.76 -9.62
CA GLU A 68 -3.04 -10.26 -10.22
C GLU A 68 -3.33 -8.78 -9.87
N TRP A 69 -2.88 -8.33 -8.70
CA TRP A 69 -3.02 -6.93 -8.27
C TRP A 69 -2.19 -5.93 -9.08
N ASP A 70 -1.16 -6.40 -9.81
CA ASP A 70 -0.27 -5.58 -10.64
C ASP A 70 -0.55 -5.78 -12.14
N LYS A 71 -1.66 -6.44 -12.50
CA LYS A 71 -2.02 -6.72 -13.89
C LYS A 71 -2.39 -5.43 -14.62
N SER A 72 -1.78 -5.21 -15.79
CA SER A 72 -2.14 -4.11 -16.68
C SER A 72 -3.58 -4.26 -17.19
N ASN A 73 -4.27 -3.14 -17.37
CA ASN A 73 -5.62 -3.07 -17.93
C ASN A 73 -5.64 -2.78 -19.45
N GLY A 74 -4.47 -2.75 -20.11
CA GLY A 74 -4.35 -2.45 -21.55
C GLY A 74 -3.03 -1.78 -21.89
#